data_AF-A0A292Q5R9-F1
#
_entry.id   AF-A0A292Q5R9-F1
#
_cell.length_a   1.000
_cell.length_b   1.000
_cell.length_c   1.000
_cell.angle_alpha   90.00
_cell.angle_beta   90.00
_cell.angle_gamma   90.00
#
_symmetry.space_group_name_H-M   'P 1'
#
loop_
_entity.id
_entity.type
_entity.pdbx_description
1 polymer ?
#
loop_
_entity_poly.entity_id
_entity_poly.type
_entity_poly.pdbx_seq_one_letter_code
_entity_poly.pdbx_strand_id
1 'polypeptide(L)'
;SSRKLLWPLHKPKMERYLGLVEEQRSKLQLLLTTATTKTVTQVLRILDESKFQEVQKWLNVVDPASNYSSALALREPGTGNWLLKGCEYIDRKEGRGGVLWLHGIPGCGKSVLSATAIEDVKDLCEANHDHALAYFYFTFSDPEKQKSCNMLLSLISQLPRRLSERGLLGEVVDLYNSTRAIGKSADTKALKDVLSQIIRGFRKTFIILDALDEFPKDAQGSLLSWVSELRVNNKTESLSI
;
A
#
# COMPACT_ATOMS: atom_id res chain seq x y z
N SER A 1 -78.24 -19.42 36.16
CA SER A 1 -77.36 -20.60 36.33
C SER A 1 -76.14 -20.42 35.43
N SER A 2 -75.02 -19.96 36.00
CA SER A 2 -73.82 -19.58 35.23
C SER A 2 -72.82 -20.74 35.22
N ARG A 3 -72.63 -21.38 34.06
CA ARG A 3 -71.59 -22.41 33.87
C ARG A 3 -70.23 -21.73 33.85
N LYS A 4 -69.45 -21.88 34.92
CA LYS A 4 -68.02 -21.53 34.92
C LYS A 4 -67.30 -22.56 34.03
N LEU A 5 -66.73 -22.09 32.92
CA LEU A 5 -65.81 -22.87 32.10
C LEU A 5 -64.59 -23.23 32.95
N LEU A 6 -64.49 -24.51 33.35
CA LEU A 6 -63.32 -25.08 34.01
C LEU A 6 -62.26 -25.34 32.94
N TRP A 7 -61.22 -24.52 32.94
CA TRP A 7 -60.05 -24.73 32.09
C TRP A 7 -59.34 -26.03 32.51
N PRO A 8 -59.10 -27.00 31.60
CA PRO A 8 -58.68 -28.37 31.96
C PRO A 8 -57.20 -28.52 32.33
N LEU A 9 -56.48 -27.42 32.61
CA LEU A 9 -55.02 -27.44 32.84
C LEU A 9 -54.66 -27.04 34.27
N HIS A 10 -54.00 -27.95 34.98
CA HIS A 10 -53.47 -27.78 36.34
C HIS A 10 -52.30 -26.78 36.35
N LYS A 11 -52.37 -25.73 37.19
CA LYS A 11 -51.46 -24.55 37.20
C LYS A 11 -49.95 -24.90 37.19
N PRO A 12 -49.43 -25.80 38.06
CA PRO A 12 -48.02 -26.23 38.01
C PRO A 12 -47.56 -26.81 36.67
N LYS A 13 -48.46 -27.51 35.97
CA LYS A 13 -48.15 -28.09 34.65
C LYS A 13 -48.02 -26.99 33.60
N MET A 14 -48.83 -25.93 33.71
CA MET A 14 -48.80 -24.77 32.82
C MET A 14 -47.55 -23.93 33.02
N GLU A 15 -47.13 -23.69 34.27
CA GLU A 15 -45.87 -22.99 34.58
C GLU A 15 -44.65 -23.73 34.02
N ARG A 16 -44.64 -25.08 34.09
CA ARG A 16 -43.60 -25.89 33.45
C ARG A 16 -43.58 -25.74 31.93
N TYR A 17 -44.75 -25.73 31.27
CA TYR A 17 -44.82 -25.53 29.82
C TYR A 17 -44.38 -24.12 29.42
N LEU A 18 -44.75 -23.10 30.19
CA LEU A 18 -44.29 -21.73 29.96
C LEU A 18 -42.77 -21.61 30.06
N GLY A 19 -42.16 -22.20 31.10
CA GLY A 19 -40.70 -22.22 31.25
C GLY A 19 -39.99 -22.93 30.09
N LEU A 20 -40.56 -24.04 29.58
CA LEU A 20 -40.02 -24.72 28.40
C LEU A 20 -40.14 -23.87 27.13
N VAL A 21 -41.25 -23.16 26.95
CA VAL A 21 -41.44 -22.25 25.80
C VAL A 21 -40.48 -21.07 25.86
N GLU A 22 -40.27 -20.49 27.06
CA GLU A 22 -39.29 -19.42 27.28
C GLU A 22 -37.86 -19.89 27.01
N GLU A 23 -37.48 -21.08 27.50
CA GLU A 23 -36.17 -21.67 27.24
C GLU A 23 -35.94 -21.91 25.74
N GLN A 24 -36.92 -22.48 25.04
CA GLN A 24 -36.83 -22.71 23.60
C GLN A 24 -36.77 -21.38 22.82
N ARG A 25 -37.53 -20.37 23.24
CA ARG A 25 -37.47 -19.02 22.66
C ARG A 25 -36.08 -18.41 22.81
N SER A 26 -35.47 -18.50 24.00
CA SER A 26 -34.10 -18.00 24.24
C SER A 26 -33.06 -18.72 23.38
N LYS A 27 -33.15 -20.05 23.24
CA LYS A 27 -32.26 -20.83 22.37
C LYS A 27 -32.39 -20.43 20.91
N LEU A 28 -33.62 -20.31 20.40
CA LEU A 28 -33.88 -19.88 19.03
C LEU A 28 -33.37 -18.46 18.78
N GLN A 29 -33.56 -17.55 19.73
CA GLN A 29 -33.08 -16.18 19.64
C GLN A 29 -31.54 -16.13 19.59
N LEU A 30 -30.86 -16.89 20.45
CA LEU A 30 -29.41 -16.99 20.44
C LEU A 30 -28.87 -17.56 19.12
N LEU A 31 -29.48 -18.64 18.62
CA LEU A 31 -29.11 -19.24 17.33
C LEU A 31 -29.30 -18.26 16.17
N LEU A 32 -30.43 -17.55 16.14
CA LEU A 32 -30.71 -16.55 15.12
C LEU A 32 -29.69 -15.41 15.18
N THR A 33 -29.42 -14.83 16.35
CA THR A 33 -28.43 -13.76 16.51
C THR A 33 -27.01 -14.24 16.14
N THR A 34 -26.65 -15.47 16.50
CA THR A 34 -25.33 -16.02 16.16
C THR A 34 -25.20 -16.26 14.65
N ALA A 35 -26.26 -16.75 14.00
CA ALA A 35 -26.27 -16.95 12.56
C ALA A 35 -26.20 -15.62 11.81
N THR A 36 -27.01 -14.62 12.21
CA THR A 36 -27.01 -13.30 11.57
C THR A 36 -25.68 -12.58 11.75
N THR A 37 -25.11 -12.58 12.95
CA THR A 37 -23.80 -11.95 13.20
C THR A 37 -22.68 -12.59 12.39
N LYS A 38 -22.65 -13.93 12.29
CA LYS A 38 -21.69 -14.66 11.43
C LYS A 38 -21.85 -14.28 9.96
N THR A 39 -23.08 -14.26 9.45
CA THR A 39 -23.34 -13.88 8.06
C THR A 39 -22.92 -12.43 7.79
N VAL A 40 -23.29 -11.49 8.67
CA VAL A 40 -22.91 -10.07 8.53
C VAL A 40 -21.40 -9.90 8.56
N THR A 41 -20.68 -10.56 9.48
CA THR A 41 -19.21 -10.48 9.51
C THR A 41 -18.56 -11.11 8.28
N GLN A 42 -19.10 -12.21 7.76
CA GLN A 42 -18.61 -12.79 6.50
C GLN A 42 -18.83 -11.85 5.31
N VAL A 43 -20.02 -11.25 5.19
CA VAL A 43 -20.34 -10.29 4.12
C VAL A 43 -19.43 -9.06 4.21
N LEU A 44 -19.23 -8.49 5.41
CA LEU A 44 -18.33 -7.35 5.60
C LEU A 44 -16.89 -7.68 5.18
N ARG A 45 -16.38 -8.86 5.54
CA ARG A 45 -15.04 -9.29 5.11
C ARG A 45 -14.92 -9.42 3.59
N ILE A 46 -15.93 -9.98 2.92
CA ILE A 46 -15.94 -10.12 1.46
C ILE A 46 -15.96 -8.74 0.80
N LEU A 47 -16.75 -7.80 1.33
CA LEU A 47 -16.81 -6.42 0.83
C LEU A 47 -15.48 -5.68 1.03
N ASP A 48 -14.86 -5.82 2.20
CA ASP A 48 -13.55 -5.23 2.49
C ASP A 48 -12.47 -5.77 1.54
N GLU A 49 -12.44 -7.08 1.32
CA GLU A 49 -11.50 -7.71 0.38
C GLU A 49 -11.74 -7.23 -1.05
N SER A 50 -13.01 -7.21 -1.51
CA SER A 50 -13.34 -6.72 -2.85
C SER A 50 -12.91 -5.27 -3.05
N LYS A 51 -13.16 -4.40 -2.06
CA LYS A 51 -12.75 -3.00 -2.11
C LYS A 51 -11.24 -2.85 -2.10
N PHE A 52 -10.55 -3.65 -1.31
CA PHE A 52 -9.09 -3.69 -1.28
C PHE A 52 -8.52 -4.06 -2.64
N GLN A 53 -9.06 -5.09 -3.30
CA GLN A 53 -8.64 -5.48 -4.64
C GLN A 53 -8.86 -4.38 -5.69
N GLU A 54 -9.99 -3.65 -5.61
CA GLU A 54 -10.25 -2.51 -6.49
C GLU A 54 -9.22 -1.38 -6.30
N VAL A 55 -8.92 -1.04 -5.05
CA VAL A 55 -7.91 -0.02 -4.71
C VAL A 55 -6.52 -0.47 -5.15
N GLN A 56 -6.14 -1.73 -4.91
CA GLN A 56 -4.86 -2.27 -5.35
C GLN A 56 -4.72 -2.20 -6.88
N LYS A 57 -5.77 -2.55 -7.62
CA LYS A 57 -5.79 -2.45 -9.08
C LYS A 57 -5.65 -1.00 -9.55
N TRP A 58 -6.28 -0.05 -8.86
CA TRP A 58 -6.15 1.37 -9.16
C TRP A 58 -4.75 1.94 -8.83
N LEU A 59 -4.09 1.43 -7.79
CA LEU A 59 -2.70 1.82 -7.48
C LEU A 59 -1.70 1.20 -8.48
N ASN A 60 -1.95 -0.03 -8.94
CA ASN A 60 -1.03 -0.77 -9.79
C ASN A 60 -1.29 -0.56 -11.29
N VAL A 61 -1.46 0.69 -11.73
CA VAL A 61 -1.58 1.02 -13.15
C VAL A 61 -0.30 0.71 -13.91
N VAL A 62 0.85 0.91 -13.25
CA VAL A 62 2.18 0.68 -13.81
C VAL A 62 3.00 -0.12 -12.81
N ASP A 63 3.37 -1.34 -13.20
CA ASP A 63 4.22 -2.24 -12.43
C ASP A 63 5.69 -2.14 -12.91
N PRO A 64 6.64 -1.72 -12.05
CA PRO A 64 8.05 -1.64 -12.37
C PRO A 64 8.79 -3.00 -12.28
N ALA A 65 8.13 -4.06 -11.79
CA ALA A 65 8.78 -5.36 -11.54
C ALA A 65 9.39 -5.98 -12.81
N SER A 66 8.79 -5.78 -13.97
CA SER A 66 9.32 -6.28 -15.25
C SER A 66 10.62 -5.59 -15.66
N ASN A 67 10.71 -4.27 -15.48
CA ASN A 67 11.94 -3.51 -15.70
C ASN A 67 13.04 -3.96 -14.75
N TYR A 68 12.72 -4.08 -13.45
CA TYR A 68 13.65 -4.57 -12.44
C TYR A 68 14.18 -5.95 -12.81
N SER A 69 13.29 -6.90 -13.11
CA SER A 69 13.66 -8.27 -13.47
C SER A 69 14.52 -8.33 -14.74
N SER A 70 14.21 -7.50 -15.74
CA SER A 70 14.98 -7.43 -16.99
C SER A 70 16.38 -6.86 -16.76
N ALA A 71 16.48 -5.77 -15.98
CA ALA A 71 17.76 -5.17 -15.63
C ALA A 71 18.62 -6.10 -14.77
N LEU A 72 18.00 -6.84 -13.85
CA LEU A 72 18.68 -7.83 -13.02
C LEU A 72 19.18 -9.02 -13.84
N ALA A 73 18.39 -9.49 -14.82
CA ALA A 73 18.77 -10.59 -15.70
C ALA A 73 19.99 -10.26 -16.60
N LEU A 74 20.20 -8.98 -16.90
CA LEU A 74 21.38 -8.50 -17.64
C LEU A 74 22.61 -8.31 -16.75
N ARG A 75 22.48 -8.49 -15.43
CA ARG A 75 23.59 -8.28 -14.49
C ARG A 75 24.55 -9.46 -14.52
N GLU A 76 25.78 -9.19 -14.98
CA GLU A 76 26.88 -10.14 -14.82
C GLU A 76 27.40 -10.18 -13.38
N PRO A 77 27.81 -11.36 -12.86
CA PRO A 77 28.34 -11.51 -11.51
C PRO A 77 29.45 -10.49 -11.18
N GLY A 78 29.28 -9.80 -10.06
CA GLY A 78 30.22 -8.79 -9.59
C GLY A 78 30.00 -7.37 -10.13
N THR A 79 29.12 -7.20 -11.13
CA THR A 79 28.73 -5.88 -11.64
C THR A 79 27.99 -5.09 -10.57
N GLY A 80 28.38 -3.82 -10.38
CA GLY A 80 27.78 -2.94 -9.37
C GLY A 80 28.35 -3.07 -7.95
N ASN A 81 29.24 -4.02 -7.68
CA ASN A 81 29.87 -4.16 -6.36
C ASN A 81 30.66 -2.91 -5.94
N TRP A 82 31.26 -2.21 -6.91
CA TRP A 82 31.98 -0.96 -6.65
C TRP A 82 31.04 0.13 -6.13
N LEU A 83 29.80 0.18 -6.61
CA LEU A 83 28.78 1.13 -6.18
C LEU A 83 28.39 0.83 -4.73
N LEU A 84 28.07 -0.43 -4.42
CA LEU A 84 27.65 -0.84 -3.07
C LEU A 84 28.73 -0.61 -2.01
N LYS A 85 30.01 -0.62 -2.40
CA LYS A 85 31.16 -0.35 -1.53
C LYS A 85 31.57 1.13 -1.49
N GLY A 86 30.98 1.97 -2.33
CA GLY A 86 31.30 3.38 -2.41
C GLY A 86 30.76 4.16 -1.21
N CYS A 87 31.56 5.09 -0.67
CA CYS A 87 31.18 5.90 0.48
C CYS A 87 29.88 6.67 0.23
N GLU A 88 29.68 7.21 -0.98
CA GLU A 88 28.47 7.96 -1.32
C GLU A 88 27.20 7.11 -1.20
N TYR A 89 27.25 5.86 -1.67
CA TYR A 89 26.15 4.91 -1.57
C TYR A 89 25.90 4.51 -0.12
N ILE A 90 26.95 4.15 0.61
CA ILE A 90 26.87 3.74 2.02
C ILE A 90 26.29 4.87 2.87
N ASP A 91 26.74 6.11 2.67
CA ASP A 91 26.24 7.25 3.42
C ASP A 91 24.75 7.47 3.16
N ARG A 92 24.27 7.33 1.91
CA ARG A 92 22.82 7.37 1.64
C ARG A 92 22.08 6.19 2.23
N LYS A 93 22.65 4.99 2.16
CA LYS A 93 22.11 3.78 2.77
C LYS A 93 21.99 3.90 4.29
N GLU A 94 22.87 4.65 4.95
CA GLU A 94 22.84 4.93 6.39
C GLU A 94 22.06 6.20 6.76
N GLY A 95 21.62 6.99 5.78
CA GLY A 95 20.77 8.18 6.01
C GLY A 95 21.59 9.44 6.27
N ARG A 96 22.91 9.34 6.07
CA ARG A 96 23.86 10.44 6.13
C ARG A 96 23.90 11.13 4.77
N GLY A 97 22.80 11.81 4.43
CA GLY A 97 22.72 12.73 3.31
C GLY A 97 21.51 12.56 2.40
N GLY A 98 21.50 13.31 1.30
CA GLY A 98 20.32 13.48 0.43
C GLY A 98 20.26 12.52 -0.75
N VAL A 99 19.92 13.06 -1.92
CA VAL A 99 19.78 12.29 -3.16
C VAL A 99 21.14 11.77 -3.65
N LEU A 100 21.18 10.52 -4.14
CA LEU A 100 22.31 9.98 -4.90
C LEU A 100 22.01 10.06 -6.39
N TRP A 101 22.81 10.84 -7.12
CA TRP A 101 22.67 10.98 -8.57
C TRP A 101 23.69 10.10 -9.29
N LEU A 102 23.21 9.02 -9.92
CA LEU A 102 24.05 8.19 -10.78
C LEU A 102 23.92 8.64 -12.24
N HIS A 103 24.96 9.28 -12.76
CA HIS A 103 25.01 9.73 -14.15
C HIS A 103 26.04 8.96 -14.97
N GLY A 104 25.78 8.82 -16.27
CA GLY A 104 26.69 8.15 -17.20
C GLY A 104 26.11 8.14 -18.61
N ILE A 105 26.95 7.80 -19.59
CA ILE A 105 26.53 7.74 -21.00
C ILE A 105 25.39 6.70 -21.21
N PRO A 106 24.54 6.87 -22.22
CA PRO A 106 23.58 5.83 -22.59
C PRO A 106 24.26 4.47 -22.82
N GLY A 107 23.64 3.39 -22.36
CA GLY A 107 24.17 2.03 -22.49
C GLY A 107 25.27 1.63 -21.49
N CYS A 108 25.72 2.50 -20.58
CA CYS A 108 26.76 2.13 -19.58
C CYS A 108 26.27 1.25 -18.42
N GLY A 109 25.06 0.70 -18.49
CA GLY A 109 24.51 -0.20 -17.47
C GLY A 109 23.87 0.48 -16.25
N LYS A 110 23.44 1.75 -16.35
CA LYS A 110 22.77 2.45 -15.23
C LYS A 110 21.60 1.68 -14.65
N SER A 111 20.70 1.16 -15.49
CA SER A 111 19.56 0.36 -15.03
C SER A 111 19.96 -0.93 -14.32
N VAL A 112 21.09 -1.55 -14.71
CA VAL A 112 21.69 -2.70 -14.02
C VAL A 112 22.21 -2.30 -12.63
N LEU A 113 22.82 -1.11 -12.52
CA LEU A 113 23.24 -0.54 -11.24
C LEU A 113 22.04 -0.20 -10.35
N SER A 114 20.98 0.37 -10.90
CA SER A 114 19.71 0.63 -10.19
C SER A 114 19.10 -0.68 -9.67
N ALA A 115 19.05 -1.73 -10.50
CA ALA A 115 18.58 -3.06 -10.07
C ALA A 115 19.47 -3.65 -8.96
N THR A 116 20.78 -3.43 -9.03
CA THR A 116 21.73 -3.86 -7.99
C THR A 116 21.48 -3.13 -6.66
N ALA A 117 21.23 -1.82 -6.69
CA ALA A 117 20.87 -1.06 -5.51
C ALA A 117 19.49 -1.47 -4.96
N ILE A 118 18.51 -1.77 -5.82
CA ILE A 118 17.20 -2.28 -5.42
C ILE A 118 17.35 -3.63 -4.68
N GLU A 119 18.15 -4.56 -5.20
CA GLU A 119 18.37 -5.87 -4.56
C GLU A 119 19.00 -5.71 -3.17
N ASP A 120 20.08 -4.93 -3.05
CA ASP A 120 20.75 -4.70 -1.76
C ASP A 120 19.83 -4.03 -0.71
N VAL A 121 19.04 -3.03 -1.12
CA VAL A 121 18.09 -2.36 -0.22
C VAL A 121 16.90 -3.25 0.11
N LYS A 122 16.46 -4.10 -0.83
CA LYS A 122 15.39 -5.06 -0.60
C LYS A 122 15.77 -6.05 0.50
N ASP A 123 16.98 -6.60 0.45
CA ASP A 123 17.52 -7.48 1.48
C ASP A 123 17.58 -6.77 2.86
N LEU A 124 18.01 -5.50 2.87
CA LEU A 124 18.02 -4.68 4.09
C LEU A 124 16.61 -4.49 4.67
N CYS A 125 15.62 -4.20 3.82
CA CYS A 125 14.24 -4.04 4.25
C CYS A 125 13.66 -5.38 4.71
N GLU A 126 13.96 -6.50 4.07
CA GLU A 126 13.54 -7.83 4.55
C GLU A 126 14.09 -8.15 5.95
N ALA A 127 15.29 -7.67 6.28
CA ALA A 127 15.86 -7.79 7.62
C ALA A 127 15.31 -6.79 8.66
N ASN A 128 14.74 -5.65 8.23
CA ASN A 128 14.20 -4.60 9.12
C ASN A 128 12.78 -4.19 8.71
N HIS A 129 11.78 -4.60 9.48
CA HIS A 129 10.37 -4.33 9.18
C HIS A 129 9.96 -2.84 9.22
N ASP A 130 10.75 -1.99 9.89
CA ASP A 130 10.53 -0.53 9.94
C ASP A 130 11.12 0.22 8.73
N HIS A 131 11.74 -0.51 7.79
CA HIS A 131 12.27 0.03 6.55
C HIS A 131 11.35 -0.30 5.37
N ALA A 132 11.23 0.64 4.45
CA ALA A 132 10.45 0.50 3.23
C ALA A 132 11.25 0.81 1.98
N LEU A 133 10.89 0.16 0.88
CA LEU A 133 11.49 0.35 -0.43
C LEU A 133 10.37 0.52 -1.46
N ALA A 134 10.52 1.52 -2.31
CA ALA A 134 9.78 1.64 -3.56
C ALA A 134 10.74 2.01 -4.69
N TYR A 135 10.40 1.63 -5.91
CA TYR A 135 11.20 1.98 -7.08
C TYR A 135 10.32 2.21 -8.30
N PHE A 136 10.84 2.95 -9.27
CA PHE A 136 10.16 3.22 -10.53
C PHE A 136 11.16 3.35 -11.68
N TYR A 137 10.76 2.88 -12.86
CA TYR A 137 11.54 2.97 -14.09
C TYR A 137 10.78 3.83 -15.10
N PHE A 138 11.35 4.97 -15.44
CA PHE A 138 10.85 5.78 -16.56
C PHE A 138 11.23 5.13 -17.89
N THR A 139 10.42 5.33 -18.92
CA THR A 139 10.78 4.89 -20.28
C THR A 139 10.08 5.69 -21.38
N PHE A 140 10.79 5.96 -22.47
CA PHE A 140 10.23 6.56 -23.69
C PHE A 140 9.20 5.65 -24.38
N SER A 141 9.31 4.34 -24.21
CA SER A 141 8.49 3.36 -24.92
C SER A 141 7.07 3.22 -24.35
N ASP A 142 6.82 3.76 -23.16
CA ASP A 142 5.53 3.67 -22.47
C ASP A 142 5.10 5.05 -21.96
N PRO A 143 4.13 5.71 -22.61
CA PRO A 143 3.61 6.99 -22.16
C PRO A 143 3.01 6.96 -20.74
N GLU A 144 2.51 5.82 -20.27
CA GLU A 144 2.01 5.70 -18.90
C GLU A 144 3.15 5.78 -17.88
N LYS A 145 4.38 5.38 -18.25
CA LYS A 145 5.59 5.53 -17.43
C LYS A 145 6.17 6.94 -17.44
N GLN A 146 5.63 7.86 -18.22
CA GLN A 146 6.04 9.27 -18.27
C GLN A 146 5.11 10.18 -17.46
N LYS A 147 4.06 9.65 -16.82
CA LYS A 147 3.10 10.43 -16.04
C LYS A 147 3.44 10.44 -14.56
N SER A 148 3.54 11.63 -13.97
CA SER A 148 3.79 11.80 -12.52
C SER A 148 2.77 11.06 -11.66
N CYS A 149 1.49 11.11 -12.03
CA CYS A 149 0.43 10.43 -11.28
C CYS A 149 0.65 8.92 -11.22
N ASN A 150 1.08 8.31 -12.33
CA ASN A 150 1.30 6.86 -12.42
C ASN A 150 2.56 6.46 -11.65
N MET A 151 3.63 7.26 -11.70
CA MET A 151 4.79 7.07 -10.84
C MET A 151 4.37 7.09 -9.37
N LEU A 152 3.62 8.12 -8.93
CA LEU A 152 3.16 8.22 -7.54
C LEU A 152 2.27 7.04 -7.13
N LEU A 153 1.30 6.65 -7.95
CA LEU A 153 0.44 5.48 -7.70
C LEU A 153 1.27 4.21 -7.58
N SER A 154 2.27 4.02 -8.45
CA SER A 154 3.18 2.88 -8.42
C SER A 154 4.04 2.85 -7.15
N LEU A 155 4.55 4.00 -6.69
CA LEU A 155 5.29 4.08 -5.43
C LEU A 155 4.36 3.79 -4.22
N ILE A 156 3.16 4.38 -4.22
CA ILE A 156 2.12 4.14 -3.20
C ILE A 156 1.65 2.69 -3.23
N SER A 157 1.72 1.94 -4.34
CA SER A 157 1.31 0.54 -4.36
C SER A 157 2.32 -0.38 -3.64
N GLN A 158 3.59 0.02 -3.58
CA GLN A 158 4.70 -0.77 -3.06
C GLN A 158 4.87 -0.63 -1.54
N LEU A 159 4.70 0.58 -1.00
CA LEU A 159 4.98 0.90 0.41
C LEU A 159 3.94 0.34 1.43
N PRO A 160 2.62 0.36 1.18
CA PRO A 160 1.60 -0.08 2.14
C PRO A 160 1.60 -1.58 2.42
N ARG A 161 2.25 -2.41 1.59
CA ARG A 161 2.24 -3.88 1.72
C ARG A 161 2.76 -4.40 3.06
N ARG A 162 3.49 -3.58 3.83
CA ARG A 162 4.04 -3.96 5.15
C ARG A 162 3.31 -3.33 6.35
N LEU A 163 2.60 -2.24 6.14
CA LEU A 163 1.77 -1.61 7.17
C LEU A 163 0.43 -2.35 7.24
N SER A 164 0.43 -3.46 7.97
CA SER A 164 -0.80 -4.15 8.40
C SER A 164 -1.60 -3.33 9.43
N GLU A 165 -1.15 -2.11 9.78
CA GLU A 165 -1.86 -1.20 10.67
C GLU A 165 -2.81 -0.32 9.87
N ARG A 166 -4.09 -0.58 10.07
CA ARG A 166 -5.26 -0.16 9.28
C ARG A 166 -5.48 1.34 9.09
N GLY A 167 -4.56 2.21 9.50
CA GLY A 167 -4.67 3.67 9.37
C GLY A 167 -4.35 4.19 7.96
N LEU A 168 -3.23 3.75 7.38
CA LEU A 168 -2.74 4.25 6.08
C LEU A 168 -3.53 3.74 4.87
N LEU A 169 -4.28 2.65 5.03
CA LEU A 169 -5.25 2.21 4.04
C LEU A 169 -6.42 3.20 3.90
N GLY A 170 -6.80 3.90 4.97
CA GLY A 170 -7.95 4.80 5.00
C GLY A 170 -7.79 5.96 4.03
N GLU A 171 -6.67 6.68 4.11
CA GLU A 171 -6.39 7.83 3.24
C GLU A 171 -6.32 7.45 1.76
N VAL A 172 -5.70 6.31 1.44
CA VAL A 172 -5.62 5.78 0.08
C VAL A 172 -7.01 5.39 -0.43
N VAL A 173 -7.83 4.76 0.43
CA VAL A 173 -9.21 4.39 0.11
C VAL A 173 -10.09 5.64 -0.08
N ASP A 174 -9.89 6.69 0.71
CA ASP A 174 -10.64 7.95 0.59
C ASP A 174 -10.25 8.71 -0.69
N LEU A 175 -8.97 8.71 -1.04
CA LEU A 175 -8.49 9.25 -2.31
C LEU A 175 -9.08 8.46 -3.49
N TYR A 176 -9.14 7.14 -3.41
CA TYR A 176 -9.79 6.30 -4.42
C TYR A 176 -11.28 6.64 -4.56
N ASN A 177 -12.02 6.72 -3.44
CA ASN A 177 -13.47 6.99 -3.45
C ASN A 177 -13.76 8.38 -4.03
N SER A 178 -12.99 9.41 -3.66
CA SER A 178 -13.16 10.77 -4.19
C SER A 178 -12.85 10.86 -5.69
N THR A 179 -11.78 10.19 -6.14
CA THR A 179 -11.41 10.13 -7.56
C THR A 179 -12.51 9.45 -8.40
N ARG A 180 -13.04 8.32 -7.91
CA ARG A 180 -14.13 7.57 -8.56
C ARG A 180 -15.46 8.34 -8.57
N ALA A 181 -15.83 8.97 -7.46
CA ALA A 181 -17.07 9.72 -7.35
C ALA A 181 -17.12 10.93 -8.30
N ILE A 182 -15.97 11.53 -8.60
CA ILE A 182 -15.87 12.72 -9.45
C ILE A 182 -15.54 12.33 -10.92
N GLY A 183 -15.23 11.06 -11.20
CA GLY A 183 -14.91 10.58 -12.55
C GLY A 183 -13.64 11.21 -13.13
N LYS A 184 -12.71 11.65 -12.28
CA LYS A 184 -11.47 12.36 -12.68
C LYS A 184 -10.26 11.45 -12.52
N SER A 185 -9.14 11.84 -13.14
CA SER A 185 -7.83 11.30 -12.80
C SER A 185 -7.45 11.73 -11.38
N ALA A 186 -6.63 10.93 -10.70
CA ALA A 186 -6.15 11.23 -9.36
C ALA A 186 -5.42 12.58 -9.33
N ASP A 187 -5.76 13.43 -8.38
CA ASP A 187 -5.05 14.70 -8.19
C ASP A 187 -3.60 14.42 -7.77
N THR A 188 -2.66 14.92 -8.57
CA THR A 188 -1.22 14.73 -8.32
C THR A 188 -0.82 15.33 -6.98
N LYS A 189 -1.45 16.43 -6.54
CA LYS A 189 -1.16 17.02 -5.23
C LYS A 189 -1.58 16.07 -4.09
N ALA A 190 -2.81 15.57 -4.14
CA ALA A 190 -3.31 14.62 -3.15
C ALA A 190 -2.45 13.33 -3.09
N LEU A 191 -1.99 12.83 -4.25
CA LEU A 191 -1.08 11.68 -4.30
C LEU A 191 0.27 11.97 -3.63
N LYS A 192 0.83 13.17 -3.83
CA LYS A 192 2.07 13.60 -3.17
C LYS A 192 1.90 13.68 -1.65
N ASP A 193 0.75 14.18 -1.19
CA ASP A 193 0.42 14.29 0.23
C ASP A 193 0.31 12.90 0.87
N VAL A 194 -0.46 11.99 0.26
CA VAL A 194 -0.60 10.60 0.70
C VAL A 194 0.75 9.87 0.74
N LEU A 195 1.56 9.98 -0.32
CA LEU A 195 2.90 9.38 -0.33
C LEU A 195 3.78 9.93 0.79
N SER A 196 3.71 11.24 1.06
CA SER A 196 4.44 11.86 2.16
C SER A 196 4.02 11.32 3.53
N GLN A 197 2.72 11.08 3.73
CA GLN A 197 2.19 10.48 4.95
C GLN A 197 2.64 9.03 5.11
N ILE A 198 2.63 8.24 4.03
CA ILE A 198 3.14 6.87 4.03
C ILE A 198 4.62 6.82 4.41
N ILE A 199 5.44 7.67 3.80
CA ILE A 199 6.89 7.74 4.10
C ILE A 199 7.15 8.02 5.58
N ARG A 200 6.35 8.88 6.21
CA ARG A 200 6.46 9.21 7.65
C ARG A 200 6.10 8.05 8.58
N GLY A 201 5.35 7.06 8.09
CA GLY A 201 5.02 5.85 8.83
C GLY A 201 6.20 4.89 8.99
N PHE A 202 7.27 5.06 8.22
CA PHE A 202 8.46 4.22 8.29
C PHE A 202 9.61 4.95 8.99
N ARG A 203 10.45 4.19 9.70
CA ARG A 203 11.71 4.73 10.24
C ARG A 203 12.62 5.15 9.10
N LYS A 204 12.63 4.38 8.01
CA LYS A 204 13.42 4.68 6.82
C LYS A 204 12.73 4.23 5.55
N THR A 205 12.67 5.11 4.56
CA THR A 205 12.16 4.79 3.23
C THR A 205 13.23 5.02 2.18
N PHE A 206 13.34 4.08 1.25
CA PHE A 206 14.21 4.16 0.07
C PHE A 206 13.34 4.30 -1.19
N ILE A 207 13.62 5.29 -2.02
CA ILE A 207 12.94 5.50 -3.30
C ILE A 207 13.96 5.52 -4.43
N ILE A 208 13.96 4.52 -5.31
CA ILE A 208 14.91 4.45 -6.43
C ILE A 208 14.19 4.80 -7.73
N LEU A 209 14.64 5.85 -8.42
CA LEU A 209 14.09 6.31 -9.69
C LEU A 209 15.11 6.11 -10.81
N ASP A 210 14.84 5.18 -11.72
CA ASP A 210 15.72 4.88 -12.86
C ASP A 210 15.28 5.63 -14.13
N ALA A 211 16.26 6.02 -14.94
CA ALA A 211 16.05 6.66 -16.24
C ALA A 211 15.23 7.97 -16.18
N LEU A 212 15.42 8.78 -15.13
CA LEU A 212 14.71 10.05 -14.93
C LEU A 212 14.87 11.04 -16.11
N ASP A 213 15.91 10.89 -16.93
CA ASP A 213 16.10 11.64 -18.17
C ASP A 213 15.08 11.30 -19.26
N GLU A 214 14.36 10.19 -19.13
CA GLU A 214 13.24 9.79 -19.99
C GLU A 214 11.88 10.36 -19.55
N PHE A 215 11.87 11.14 -18.46
CA PHE A 215 10.69 11.88 -18.01
C PHE A 215 10.53 13.21 -18.81
N PRO A 216 9.30 13.69 -19.07
CA PRO A 216 9.09 14.91 -19.84
C PRO A 216 9.84 16.12 -19.27
N LYS A 217 10.63 16.79 -20.13
CA LYS A 217 11.55 17.87 -19.72
C LYS A 217 10.84 19.07 -19.10
N ASP A 218 9.64 19.36 -19.58
CA ASP A 218 8.76 20.41 -19.07
C ASP A 218 8.25 20.12 -17.65
N ALA A 219 8.09 18.84 -17.29
CA ALA A 219 7.64 18.42 -15.97
C ALA A 219 8.80 18.11 -15.00
N GLN A 220 10.02 17.87 -15.50
CA GLN A 220 11.16 17.41 -14.71
C GLN A 220 11.50 18.37 -13.56
N GLY A 221 11.45 19.69 -13.79
CA GLY A 221 11.69 20.68 -12.74
C GLY A 221 10.71 20.58 -11.56
N SER A 222 9.42 20.33 -11.85
CA SER A 222 8.40 20.14 -10.81
C SER A 222 8.63 18.88 -10.00
N LEU A 223 9.08 17.80 -10.65
CA LEU A 223 9.40 16.54 -9.99
C LEU A 223 10.61 16.71 -9.04
N LEU A 224 11.67 17.38 -9.49
CA LEU A 224 12.86 17.64 -8.67
C LEU A 224 12.57 18.56 -7.48
N SER A 225 11.72 19.58 -7.68
CA SER A 225 11.24 20.43 -6.58
C SER A 225 10.53 19.59 -5.52
N TRP A 226 9.63 18.71 -5.96
CA TRP A 226 8.90 17.84 -5.05
C TRP A 226 9.79 16.83 -4.33
N VAL A 227 10.75 16.21 -5.02
CA VAL A 227 11.76 15.33 -4.38
C VAL A 227 12.53 16.08 -3.29
N SER A 228 12.84 17.36 -3.53
CA SER A 228 13.51 18.22 -2.57
C SER A 228 12.60 18.57 -1.38
N GLU A 229 11.32 18.88 -1.63
CA GLU A 229 10.31 19.15 -0.60
C GLU A 229 10.04 17.93 0.28
N LEU A 230 9.92 16.75 -0.32
CA LEU A 230 9.78 15.48 0.40
C LEU A 230 10.91 15.29 1.40
N ARG A 231 12.14 15.66 1.05
CA ARG A 231 13.27 15.55 1.94
C ARG A 231 13.19 16.50 3.12
N VAL A 232 12.81 17.77 2.89
CA VAL A 232 12.68 18.77 3.96
C VAL A 232 11.58 18.39 4.94
N ASN A 233 10.50 17.79 4.44
CA ASN A 233 9.32 17.45 5.21
C ASN A 233 9.43 16.12 6.00
N ASN A 234 10.56 15.42 5.87
CA ASN A 234 10.88 14.18 6.57
C ASN A 234 12.17 14.36 7.38
N LYS A 235 12.38 13.57 8.43
CA LYS A 235 13.65 13.60 9.18
C LYS A 235 14.77 13.27 8.20
N THR A 236 15.87 14.01 8.23
CA THR A 236 16.91 13.96 7.20
C THR A 236 17.54 12.56 7.03
N GLU A 237 17.37 11.69 8.03
CA GLU A 237 17.88 10.31 8.06
C GLU A 237 16.84 9.26 7.60
N SER A 238 15.56 9.64 7.48
CA SER A 238 14.45 8.71 7.25
C SER A 238 14.06 8.53 5.79
N LEU A 239 14.63 9.30 4.85
CA LEU A 239 14.35 9.19 3.43
C LEU A 239 15.64 9.25 2.62
N SER A 240 15.90 8.18 1.87
CA SER A 240 17.00 8.08 0.92
C SER A 240 16.42 7.92 -0.50
N ILE A 241 16.87 8.75 -1.43
CA ILE A 241 16.45 8.74 -2.84
C ILE A 241 17.68 8.53 -3.71
#